data_AF-A0AAJ0ZK63-F1
#
_entry.id   AF-A0AAJ0ZK63-F1
#
_cell.length_a   1.000
_cell.length_b   1.000
_cell.length_c   1.000
_cell.angle_alpha   90.00
_cell.angle_beta   90.00
_cell.angle_gamma   90.00
#
_symmetry.space_group_name_H-M   'P 1'
#
loop_
_entity.id
_entity.type
_entity.pdbx_description
1 polymer ?
#
loop_
_entity_poly.entity_id
_entity_poly.type
_entity_poly.pdbx_seq_one_letter_code
_entity_poly.pdbx_strand_id
1 'polypeptide(L)'
;MKLTPLAIGLVCSLVSTAALSADPINVSSSGSVIGDDVLYSVGGGNAVTMGSAGNMDSISVGGGWSNNLVCGNMNLSNTLENQLNGATAGFQNIMTSVVQNATGAVASLPALILQRSNPALYNLITNGILQARLDFDRSKGTCRAMANRMADIAGEQMGWGQLAEGQAMGQTLTTTPDAVAAVQKVEAQGGNGGVTWVGGNQAGGSGQKPIQIVGDVTKAGYNLLNNRPAGDPSAINKDTCKNGLVCNTWSTPAEAAAFATRVLGEKQQQTCNDCPKTVTAAGVGLTPLIQEAYDTKLEALQGLLNGTKPMTAENLNAASSTSMPVTRGVVRALQDERDQDLLARRLASEVALADVLEKSLLLQRTMLAGSKEPNVAANNLAVQTINQQSTDLQQEIQNLKLDLDMRQQLAKNSPMQIIEREKARAENSRGVLNGDPETRRLNQLQSPKTNQ
;
A
#
# COMPACT_ATOMS: atom_id res chain seq x y z
N MET A 1 60.18 -76.00 -27.85
CA MET A 1 58.83 -76.46 -28.23
C MET A 1 58.02 -75.23 -28.62
N LYS A 2 57.63 -75.13 -29.90
CA LYS A 2 56.52 -74.37 -30.50
C LYS A 2 56.20 -72.91 -30.06
N LEU A 3 56.36 -72.03 -31.06
CA LEU A 3 55.38 -71.05 -31.61
C LEU A 3 55.08 -69.71 -30.89
N THR A 4 55.03 -68.70 -31.76
CA THR A 4 54.84 -67.24 -31.73
C THR A 4 53.35 -66.81 -31.61
N PRO A 5 52.88 -65.59 -32.04
CA PRO A 5 52.91 -64.24 -31.41
C PRO A 5 51.51 -63.52 -31.43
N LEU A 6 51.36 -62.30 -30.87
CA LEU A 6 50.39 -61.25 -31.33
C LEU A 6 50.64 -59.92 -30.56
N ALA A 7 51.33 -58.92 -31.12
CA ALA A 7 50.82 -57.75 -31.87
C ALA A 7 49.87 -56.81 -31.08
N ILE A 8 50.28 -55.55 -30.91
CA ILE A 8 49.49 -54.32 -31.18
C ILE A 8 50.49 -53.16 -31.35
N GLY A 9 50.39 -52.52 -32.50
CA GLY A 9 51.32 -51.52 -33.02
C GLY A 9 51.06 -50.11 -32.51
N LEU A 10 52.16 -49.35 -32.50
CA LEU A 10 52.28 -47.94 -32.17
C LEU A 10 52.56 -47.18 -33.47
N VAL A 11 51.71 -46.22 -33.84
CA VAL A 11 52.01 -45.26 -34.92
C VAL A 11 51.59 -43.87 -34.47
N CYS A 12 52.61 -43.04 -34.24
CA CYS A 12 52.53 -41.59 -34.18
C CYS A 12 52.27 -41.01 -35.57
N SER A 13 51.38 -40.01 -35.65
CA SER A 13 51.41 -39.02 -36.72
C SER A 13 51.15 -37.62 -36.13
N LEU A 14 52.20 -36.80 -36.21
CA LEU A 14 52.20 -35.37 -35.94
C LEU A 14 51.44 -34.63 -37.04
N VAL A 15 50.47 -33.80 -36.66
CA VAL A 15 49.95 -32.72 -37.51
C VAL A 15 49.95 -31.43 -36.69
N SER A 16 50.79 -30.50 -37.12
CA SER A 16 50.91 -29.14 -36.59
C SER A 16 49.68 -28.33 -36.99
N THR A 17 48.84 -27.95 -36.03
CA THR A 17 47.82 -26.91 -36.19
C THR A 17 48.27 -25.65 -35.46
N ALA A 18 48.28 -24.54 -36.19
CA ALA A 18 48.58 -23.23 -35.66
C ALA A 18 47.59 -22.87 -34.54
N ALA A 19 48.10 -22.70 -33.33
CA ALA A 19 47.37 -22.11 -32.23
C ALA A 19 47.22 -20.61 -32.51
N LEU A 20 46.09 -20.20 -33.10
CA LEU A 20 45.54 -18.90 -32.76
C LEU A 20 45.12 -19.01 -31.29
N SER A 21 45.91 -18.42 -30.41
CA SER A 21 45.49 -18.07 -29.06
C SER A 21 44.37 -17.05 -29.18
N ALA A 22 43.14 -17.53 -29.41
CA ALA A 22 41.97 -16.82 -28.97
C ALA A 22 42.00 -16.90 -27.45
N ASP A 23 42.53 -15.85 -26.82
CA ASP A 23 42.26 -15.61 -25.41
C ASP A 23 40.75 -15.79 -25.21
N PRO A 24 40.31 -16.62 -24.24
CA PRO A 24 38.91 -16.69 -23.93
C PRO A 24 38.50 -15.28 -23.52
N ILE A 25 37.63 -14.66 -24.31
CA ILE A 25 36.97 -13.42 -23.95
C ILE A 25 36.25 -13.71 -22.64
N ASN A 26 36.88 -13.36 -21.52
CA ASN A 26 36.31 -13.44 -20.20
C ASN A 26 35.31 -12.28 -20.10
N VAL A 27 34.15 -12.46 -20.74
CA VAL A 27 32.99 -11.60 -20.60
C VAL A 27 32.40 -11.86 -19.22
N SER A 28 33.03 -11.30 -18.20
CA SER A 28 32.35 -10.95 -16.95
C SER A 28 31.51 -9.69 -17.20
N SER A 29 30.54 -9.79 -18.12
CA SER A 29 29.54 -8.75 -18.37
C SER A 29 28.57 -8.72 -17.19
N SER A 30 28.94 -7.97 -16.16
CA SER A 30 27.99 -7.36 -15.24
C SER A 30 27.32 -6.17 -15.94
N GLY A 31 26.51 -6.48 -16.95
CA GLY A 31 25.79 -5.55 -17.80
C GLY A 31 24.79 -6.32 -18.66
N SER A 32 23.66 -5.68 -19.00
CA SER A 32 22.66 -6.18 -19.94
C SER A 32 23.34 -6.87 -21.14
N VAL A 33 22.97 -8.11 -21.44
CA VAL A 33 23.43 -8.85 -22.64
C VAL A 33 22.88 -8.20 -23.93
N ILE A 34 21.99 -7.22 -23.77
CA ILE A 34 21.37 -6.42 -24.82
C ILE A 34 22.11 -5.08 -24.92
N GLY A 35 22.41 -4.65 -26.15
CA GLY A 35 23.04 -3.35 -26.42
C GLY A 35 22.22 -2.19 -25.82
N ASP A 36 22.92 -1.14 -25.37
CA ASP A 36 22.30 0.02 -24.71
C ASP A 36 21.23 0.69 -25.61
N ASP A 37 21.43 0.70 -26.92
CA ASP A 37 20.48 1.21 -27.92
C ASP A 37 19.16 0.41 -27.93
N VAL A 38 19.24 -0.91 -27.92
CA VAL A 38 18.07 -1.80 -27.85
C VAL A 38 17.43 -1.70 -26.47
N LEU A 39 18.23 -1.65 -25.39
CA LEU A 39 17.76 -1.56 -24.02
C LEU A 39 16.87 -0.32 -23.80
N TYR A 40 17.33 0.87 -24.19
CA TYR A 40 16.55 2.10 -23.99
C TYR A 40 15.44 2.28 -25.02
N SER A 41 15.59 1.78 -26.27
CA SER A 41 14.54 1.88 -27.29
C SER A 41 13.30 1.02 -27.01
N VAL A 42 13.45 -0.09 -26.27
CA VAL A 42 12.31 -0.90 -25.80
C VAL A 42 11.73 -0.41 -24.46
N GLY A 43 12.18 0.73 -23.95
CA GLY A 43 11.69 1.35 -22.72
C GLY A 43 12.49 1.05 -21.46
N GLY A 44 13.62 0.32 -21.58
CA GLY A 44 14.54 0.03 -20.48
C GLY A 44 14.03 -1.00 -19.45
N GLY A 45 14.97 -1.50 -18.64
CA GLY A 45 14.69 -2.43 -17.54
C GLY A 45 14.64 -3.92 -17.91
N ASN A 46 14.70 -4.77 -16.88
CA ASN A 46 14.57 -6.23 -17.03
C ASN A 46 13.10 -6.66 -16.94
N ALA A 47 12.74 -7.78 -17.58
CA ALA A 47 11.45 -8.42 -17.37
C ALA A 47 11.29 -8.80 -15.88
N VAL A 48 10.38 -8.11 -15.19
CA VAL A 48 10.03 -8.40 -13.79
C VAL A 48 8.83 -9.34 -13.76
N THR A 49 8.88 -10.34 -12.89
CA THR A 49 7.69 -11.15 -12.63
C THR A 49 6.75 -10.36 -11.71
N MET A 50 5.47 -10.36 -12.06
CA MET A 50 4.41 -9.67 -11.30
C MET A 50 4.03 -10.42 -10.01
N GLY A 51 4.84 -11.39 -9.59
CA GLY A 51 4.56 -12.29 -8.46
C GLY A 51 3.68 -13.47 -8.88
N SER A 52 3.73 -14.55 -8.10
CA SER A 52 2.76 -15.63 -8.19
C SER A 52 1.47 -15.22 -7.50
N ALA A 53 0.31 -15.52 -8.10
CA ALA A 53 -0.96 -15.38 -7.41
C ALA A 53 -0.90 -16.14 -6.07
N GLY A 54 -1.13 -15.43 -4.97
CA GLY A 54 -1.23 -16.08 -3.66
C GLY A 54 -2.43 -17.02 -3.62
N ASN A 55 -2.43 -17.97 -2.68
CA ASN A 55 -3.59 -18.84 -2.49
C ASN A 55 -4.84 -17.97 -2.27
N MET A 56 -5.89 -18.24 -3.05
CA MET A 56 -7.20 -17.62 -2.90
C MET A 56 -7.89 -18.24 -1.69
N ASP A 57 -7.33 -18.01 -0.51
CA ASP A 57 -7.93 -18.46 0.73
C ASP A 57 -9.14 -17.59 1.01
N SER A 58 -10.33 -18.16 0.82
CA SER A 58 -11.57 -17.56 1.30
C SER A 58 -11.61 -17.68 2.81
N ILE A 59 -11.05 -16.68 3.49
CA ILE A 59 -11.36 -16.50 4.91
C ILE A 59 -12.82 -16.04 4.95
N SER A 60 -13.67 -16.86 5.56
CA SER A 60 -14.98 -16.42 6.04
C SER A 60 -14.76 -15.35 7.12
N VAL A 61 -14.47 -14.14 6.69
CA VAL A 61 -14.50 -12.97 7.55
C VAL A 61 -15.96 -12.55 7.63
N GLY A 62 -16.53 -12.66 8.82
CA GLY A 62 -17.96 -12.46 9.02
C GLY A 62 -18.73 -13.76 9.25
N GLY A 63 -18.19 -14.68 10.05
CA GLY A 63 -19.05 -15.53 10.86
C GLY A 63 -19.94 -14.67 11.77
N GLY A 64 -21.10 -14.25 11.27
CA GLY A 64 -22.20 -13.81 12.12
C GLY A 64 -22.46 -12.31 12.23
N TRP A 65 -22.76 -11.63 11.13
CA TRP A 65 -23.71 -10.51 11.21
C TRP A 65 -24.79 -10.63 10.14
N SER A 66 -25.78 -11.48 10.41
CA SER A 66 -27.10 -11.35 9.79
C SER A 66 -28.02 -10.73 10.83
N ASN A 67 -28.63 -9.59 10.53
CA ASN A 67 -29.48 -8.82 11.45
C ASN A 67 -30.58 -9.68 12.10
N ASN A 68 -31.04 -10.73 11.39
CA ASN A 68 -32.06 -11.66 11.88
C ASN A 68 -31.48 -12.85 12.67
N LEU A 69 -30.22 -13.24 12.44
CA LEU A 69 -29.56 -14.35 13.14
C LEU A 69 -28.87 -13.90 14.44
N VAL A 70 -28.20 -12.73 14.45
CA VAL A 70 -27.46 -12.27 15.63
C VAL A 70 -28.40 -11.86 16.75
N CYS A 71 -29.33 -10.93 16.50
CA CYS A 71 -30.34 -10.56 17.48
C CYS A 71 -31.39 -11.67 17.72
N GLY A 72 -31.39 -12.72 16.89
CA GLY A 72 -32.22 -13.91 17.06
C GLY A 72 -31.71 -14.87 18.14
N ASN A 73 -30.43 -14.79 18.51
CA ASN A 73 -29.83 -15.61 19.58
C ASN A 73 -30.27 -15.18 21.00
N MET A 74 -30.94 -14.03 21.12
CA MET A 74 -31.53 -13.57 22.38
C MET A 74 -32.72 -14.46 22.77
N ASN A 75 -32.70 -15.00 23.98
CA ASN A 75 -33.72 -15.92 24.47
C ASN A 75 -34.52 -15.32 25.63
N LEU A 76 -35.84 -15.20 25.46
CA LEU A 76 -36.75 -14.67 26.48
C LEU A 76 -36.79 -15.56 27.74
N SER A 77 -36.70 -16.88 27.59
CA SER A 77 -36.70 -17.82 28.72
C SER A 77 -35.46 -17.63 29.59
N ASN A 78 -34.27 -17.49 28.98
CA ASN A 78 -33.03 -17.23 29.73
C ASN A 78 -33.04 -15.84 30.38
N THR A 79 -33.57 -14.85 29.67
CA THR A 79 -33.77 -13.49 30.21
C THR A 79 -34.70 -13.51 31.41
N LEU A 80 -35.81 -14.27 31.34
CA LEU A 80 -36.77 -14.41 32.42
C LEU A 80 -36.16 -15.18 33.60
N GLU A 81 -35.44 -16.28 33.36
CA GLU A 81 -34.76 -17.06 34.39
C GLU A 81 -33.73 -16.21 35.15
N ASN A 82 -32.87 -15.48 34.44
CA ASN A 82 -31.85 -14.63 35.07
C ASN A 82 -32.45 -13.43 35.83
N GLN A 83 -33.52 -12.82 35.30
CA GLN A 83 -34.19 -11.73 36.01
C GLN A 83 -34.90 -12.25 37.27
N LEU A 84 -35.59 -13.40 37.19
CA LEU A 84 -36.27 -14.00 38.34
C LEU A 84 -35.29 -14.52 39.40
N ASN A 85 -34.09 -14.97 39.00
CA ASN A 85 -33.01 -15.36 39.90
C ASN A 85 -32.23 -14.15 40.48
N GLY A 86 -32.60 -12.91 40.13
CA GLY A 86 -31.97 -11.69 40.62
C GLY A 86 -30.58 -11.39 40.04
N ALA A 87 -30.17 -12.13 39.00
CA ALA A 87 -28.89 -11.97 38.31
C ALA A 87 -28.86 -10.73 37.39
N THR A 88 -30.02 -10.26 36.93
CA THR A 88 -30.18 -9.03 36.14
C THR A 88 -31.10 -8.02 36.83
N ALA A 89 -30.81 -6.72 36.66
CA ALA A 89 -31.35 -5.61 37.47
C ALA A 89 -32.88 -5.39 37.39
N GLY A 90 -33.60 -6.07 36.49
CA GLY A 90 -35.05 -5.91 36.30
C GLY A 90 -35.86 -6.17 37.57
N PHE A 91 -35.50 -7.19 38.34
CA PHE A 91 -36.25 -7.59 39.54
C PHE A 91 -35.88 -6.80 40.80
N GLN A 92 -34.63 -6.30 40.88
CA GLN A 92 -34.15 -5.48 42.00
C GLN A 92 -34.86 -4.11 42.05
N ASN A 93 -35.17 -3.52 40.88
CA ASN A 93 -35.92 -2.28 40.77
C ASN A 93 -37.42 -2.45 41.12
N ILE A 94 -37.99 -3.61 40.79
CA ILE A 94 -39.38 -3.97 41.17
C ILE A 94 -39.49 -4.16 42.68
N MET A 95 -38.50 -4.80 43.31
CA MET A 95 -38.52 -4.99 44.77
C MET A 95 -38.45 -3.66 45.54
N THR A 96 -37.78 -2.66 44.99
CA THR A 96 -37.72 -1.30 45.59
C THR A 96 -39.03 -0.52 45.42
N SER A 97 -39.78 -0.78 44.34
CA SER A 97 -41.03 -0.07 44.02
C SER A 97 -42.29 -0.73 44.59
N VAL A 98 -42.25 -2.05 44.86
CA VAL A 98 -43.38 -2.82 45.42
C VAL A 98 -43.51 -2.65 46.93
N VAL A 99 -42.49 -2.13 47.61
CA VAL A 99 -42.57 -1.85 49.07
C VAL A 99 -43.52 -0.68 49.40
N GLN A 100 -44.00 0.09 48.42
CA GLN A 100 -44.88 1.25 48.69
C GLN A 100 -46.31 1.21 48.15
N ASN A 101 -46.71 0.22 47.34
CA ASN A 101 -48.10 0.20 46.82
C ASN A 101 -48.65 -1.20 46.66
N ALA A 102 -49.52 -1.62 47.58
CA ALA A 102 -50.30 -2.85 47.45
C ALA A 102 -51.73 -2.62 47.93
N THR A 103 -52.68 -2.40 46.99
CA THR A 103 -54.11 -2.68 47.19
C THR A 103 -54.82 -3.02 45.88
N GLY A 104 -55.08 -4.33 45.69
CA GLY A 104 -56.34 -4.92 45.19
C GLY A 104 -56.71 -4.89 43.69
N ALA A 105 -56.70 -6.05 43.03
CA ALA A 105 -57.84 -6.64 42.27
C ALA A 105 -57.45 -7.94 41.54
N VAL A 106 -58.43 -8.84 41.31
CA VAL A 106 -58.30 -10.28 40.99
C VAL A 106 -58.96 -10.63 39.64
N ALA A 107 -58.37 -11.57 38.86
CA ALA A 107 -58.97 -12.64 38.00
C ALA A 107 -57.98 -12.98 36.84
N SER A 108 -57.63 -14.21 36.42
CA SER A 108 -58.26 -15.55 36.43
C SER A 108 -57.22 -16.70 36.34
N LEU A 109 -57.61 -17.93 36.77
CA LEU A 109 -56.88 -19.22 36.87
C LEU A 109 -55.96 -19.57 35.66
N PRO A 110 -54.67 -19.97 35.80
CA PRO A 110 -53.95 -20.62 36.93
C PRO A 110 -53.46 -19.71 38.07
N ALA A 111 -53.63 -18.41 37.89
CA ALA A 111 -53.28 -17.34 38.85
C ALA A 111 -53.90 -17.48 40.25
N LEU A 112 -55.06 -18.10 40.34
CA LEU A 112 -55.99 -17.96 41.47
C LEU A 112 -55.63 -18.89 42.66
N ILE A 113 -54.88 -19.97 42.40
CA ILE A 113 -54.30 -20.83 43.45
C ILE A 113 -53.10 -20.11 44.11
N LEU A 114 -52.33 -19.33 43.34
CA LEU A 114 -51.23 -18.50 43.85
C LEU A 114 -51.73 -17.22 44.54
N GLN A 115 -52.81 -16.59 44.07
CA GLN A 115 -53.37 -15.39 44.70
C GLN A 115 -53.95 -15.65 46.10
N ARG A 116 -54.50 -16.84 46.36
CA ARG A 116 -55.03 -17.17 47.70
C ARG A 116 -53.94 -17.52 48.72
N SER A 117 -52.79 -17.99 48.27
CA SER A 117 -51.68 -18.39 49.14
C SER A 117 -50.68 -17.25 49.36
N ASN A 118 -50.45 -16.38 48.37
CA ASN A 118 -49.65 -15.17 48.54
C ASN A 118 -49.95 -14.13 47.42
N PRO A 119 -50.87 -13.17 47.65
CA PRO A 119 -51.25 -12.17 46.64
C PRO A 119 -50.11 -11.22 46.27
N ALA A 120 -49.15 -11.01 47.18
CA ALA A 120 -47.93 -10.25 46.90
C ALA A 120 -47.04 -10.95 45.88
N LEU A 121 -46.89 -12.28 46.00
CA LEU A 121 -46.12 -13.09 45.05
C LEU A 121 -46.77 -13.08 43.66
N TYR A 122 -48.11 -13.13 43.58
CA TYR A 122 -48.79 -13.08 42.29
C TYR A 122 -48.56 -11.76 41.55
N ASN A 123 -48.78 -10.61 42.21
CA ASN A 123 -48.53 -9.30 41.61
C ASN A 123 -47.05 -9.12 41.23
N LEU A 124 -46.13 -9.65 42.04
CA LEU A 124 -44.69 -9.62 41.78
C LEU A 124 -44.31 -10.47 40.56
N ILE A 125 -44.93 -11.65 40.39
CA ILE A 125 -44.73 -12.49 39.20
C ILE A 125 -45.36 -11.85 37.95
N THR A 126 -46.59 -11.35 38.03
CA THR A 126 -47.28 -10.77 36.87
C THR A 126 -46.61 -9.48 36.40
N ASN A 127 -46.26 -8.57 37.32
CA ASN A 127 -45.53 -7.35 36.98
C ASN A 127 -44.07 -7.63 36.60
N GLY A 128 -43.43 -8.62 37.24
CA GLY A 128 -42.08 -9.08 36.90
C GLY A 128 -41.97 -9.66 35.48
N ILE A 129 -42.91 -10.50 35.07
CA ILE A 129 -42.96 -11.05 33.71
C ILE A 129 -43.22 -9.95 32.67
N LEU A 130 -44.10 -8.99 32.97
CA LEU A 130 -44.35 -7.86 32.07
C LEU A 130 -43.09 -7.00 31.89
N GLN A 131 -42.42 -6.65 32.99
CA GLN A 131 -41.17 -5.89 32.94
C GLN A 131 -40.08 -6.66 32.18
N ALA A 132 -39.94 -7.97 32.43
CA ALA A 132 -38.97 -8.81 31.73
C ALA A 132 -39.21 -8.86 30.21
N ARG A 133 -40.48 -8.89 29.77
CA ARG A 133 -40.83 -8.80 28.35
C ARG A 133 -40.51 -7.43 27.75
N LEU A 134 -40.83 -6.35 28.47
CA LEU A 134 -40.50 -4.99 28.03
C LEU A 134 -38.98 -4.79 27.90
N ASP A 135 -38.20 -5.27 28.87
CA ASP A 135 -36.75 -5.17 28.86
C ASP A 135 -36.13 -6.05 27.77
N PHE A 136 -36.71 -7.24 27.52
CA PHE A 136 -36.33 -8.09 26.39
C PHE A 136 -36.61 -7.41 25.05
N ASP A 137 -37.80 -6.85 24.86
CA ASP A 137 -38.19 -6.15 23.63
C ASP A 137 -37.34 -4.90 23.39
N ARG A 138 -37.03 -4.14 24.46
CA ARG A 138 -36.09 -3.01 24.42
C ARG A 138 -34.69 -3.46 24.01
N SER A 139 -34.20 -4.55 24.59
CA SER A 139 -32.86 -5.09 24.29
C SER A 139 -32.77 -5.56 22.84
N LYS A 140 -33.82 -6.23 22.35
CA LYS A 140 -33.95 -6.63 20.95
C LYS A 140 -34.05 -5.43 20.01
N GLY A 141 -34.77 -4.39 20.40
CA GLY A 141 -34.83 -3.11 19.69
C GLY A 141 -33.45 -2.44 19.59
N THR A 142 -32.69 -2.45 20.68
CA THR A 142 -31.32 -1.90 20.74
C THR A 142 -30.37 -2.69 19.84
N CYS A 143 -30.43 -4.03 19.88
CA CYS A 143 -29.66 -4.89 18.97
C CYS A 143 -29.99 -4.61 17.50
N ARG A 144 -31.28 -4.50 17.15
CA ARG A 144 -31.72 -4.14 15.79
C ARG A 144 -31.27 -2.74 15.38
N ALA A 145 -31.34 -1.77 16.27
CA ALA A 145 -30.89 -0.40 16.00
C ALA A 145 -29.37 -0.35 15.73
N MET A 146 -28.58 -1.08 16.52
CA MET A 146 -27.13 -1.25 16.31
C MET A 146 -26.85 -1.93 14.97
N ALA A 147 -27.58 -3.00 14.65
CA ALA A 147 -27.46 -3.71 13.38
C ALA A 147 -27.80 -2.85 12.16
N ASN A 148 -28.83 -2.00 12.25
CA ASN A 148 -29.19 -1.07 11.18
C ASN A 148 -28.13 0.02 11.01
N ARG A 149 -27.59 0.56 12.11
CA ARG A 149 -26.47 1.51 12.06
C ARG A 149 -25.23 0.92 11.41
N MET A 150 -24.98 -0.38 11.60
CA MET A 150 -23.89 -1.10 10.93
C MET A 150 -24.11 -1.28 9.42
N ALA A 151 -25.36 -1.38 8.97
CA ALA A 151 -25.68 -1.45 7.55
C ALA A 151 -25.54 -0.08 6.87
N ASP A 152 -25.93 0.98 7.57
CA ASP A 152 -25.92 2.37 7.09
C ASP A 152 -24.74 3.18 7.64
N ILE A 153 -23.57 2.56 7.87
CA ILE A 153 -22.40 3.26 8.40
C ILE A 153 -22.01 4.38 7.42
N ALA A 154 -22.41 5.60 7.76
CA ALA A 154 -22.09 6.83 7.09
C ALA A 154 -21.50 7.80 8.13
N GLY A 155 -20.27 8.26 7.88
CA GLY A 155 -19.53 9.16 8.76
C GLY A 155 -18.30 8.50 9.38
N GLU A 156 -17.13 9.10 9.16
CA GLU A 156 -15.83 8.53 9.55
C GLU A 156 -15.73 8.28 11.07
N GLN A 157 -15.99 9.30 11.90
CA GLN A 157 -15.63 9.25 13.32
C GLN A 157 -16.59 8.41 14.19
N MET A 158 -17.90 8.52 13.98
CA MET A 158 -18.89 7.72 14.74
C MET A 158 -19.00 6.29 14.22
N GLY A 159 -18.62 6.06 12.95
CA GLY A 159 -18.73 4.76 12.30
C GLY A 159 -17.84 3.69 12.95
N TRP A 160 -16.59 4.02 13.30
CA TRP A 160 -15.68 3.04 13.92
C TRP A 160 -16.12 2.59 15.31
N GLY A 161 -16.65 3.52 16.13
CA GLY A 161 -17.19 3.19 17.45
C GLY A 161 -18.41 2.27 17.35
N GLN A 162 -19.34 2.58 16.45
CA GLN A 162 -20.53 1.75 16.20
C GLN A 162 -20.18 0.37 15.65
N LEU A 163 -19.15 0.28 14.80
CA LEU A 163 -18.63 -0.98 14.30
C LEU A 163 -18.05 -1.84 15.44
N ALA A 164 -17.28 -1.24 16.35
CA ALA A 164 -16.73 -1.93 17.52
C ALA A 164 -17.83 -2.44 18.46
N GLU A 165 -18.82 -1.60 18.77
CA GLU A 165 -19.98 -1.98 19.59
C GLU A 165 -20.77 -3.13 18.93
N GLY A 166 -20.98 -3.05 17.63
CA GLY A 166 -21.58 -4.11 16.82
C GLY A 166 -20.84 -5.44 16.96
N GLN A 167 -19.53 -5.45 16.70
CA GLN A 167 -18.74 -6.67 16.85
C GLN A 167 -18.74 -7.21 18.28
N ALA A 168 -18.68 -6.33 19.29
CA ALA A 168 -18.79 -6.71 20.70
C ALA A 168 -20.15 -7.34 21.02
N MET A 169 -21.24 -6.84 20.45
CA MET A 169 -22.58 -7.41 20.57
C MET A 169 -22.67 -8.81 19.97
N GLY A 170 -22.11 -9.00 18.77
CA GLY A 170 -22.08 -10.29 18.09
C GLY A 170 -21.33 -11.34 18.91
N GLN A 171 -20.14 -10.98 19.40
CA GLN A 171 -19.34 -11.83 20.28
C GLN A 171 -20.04 -12.13 21.61
N THR A 172 -20.66 -11.12 22.24
CA THR A 172 -21.35 -11.29 23.53
C THR A 172 -22.53 -12.24 23.41
N LEU A 173 -23.34 -12.14 22.35
CA LEU A 173 -24.52 -12.99 22.14
C LEU A 173 -24.19 -14.46 21.88
N THR A 174 -22.94 -14.80 21.50
CA THR A 174 -22.51 -16.21 21.44
C THR A 174 -22.35 -16.88 22.80
N THR A 175 -22.09 -16.09 23.85
CA THR A 175 -21.82 -16.58 25.20
C THR A 175 -22.92 -16.21 26.20
N THR A 176 -23.64 -15.12 25.93
CA THR A 176 -24.67 -14.55 26.80
C THR A 176 -26.01 -14.49 26.04
N PRO A 177 -26.87 -15.51 26.15
CA PRO A 177 -28.15 -15.56 25.46
C PRO A 177 -29.24 -14.69 26.12
N ASP A 178 -29.00 -14.16 27.31
CA ASP A 178 -29.86 -13.17 27.98
C ASP A 178 -29.72 -11.81 27.30
N ALA A 179 -30.85 -11.29 26.79
CA ALA A 179 -30.89 -10.07 26.01
C ALA A 179 -30.45 -8.84 26.82
N VAL A 180 -30.88 -8.75 28.09
CA VAL A 180 -30.63 -7.59 28.94
C VAL A 180 -29.18 -7.60 29.41
N ALA A 181 -28.69 -8.76 29.86
CA ALA A 181 -27.31 -8.90 30.27
C ALA A 181 -26.34 -8.64 29.10
N ALA A 182 -26.66 -9.13 27.90
CA ALA A 182 -25.85 -8.89 26.71
C ALA A 182 -25.76 -7.41 26.34
N VAL A 183 -26.90 -6.70 26.31
CA VAL A 183 -26.91 -5.26 26.01
C VAL A 183 -26.16 -4.47 27.08
N GLN A 184 -26.40 -4.74 28.37
CA GLN A 184 -25.71 -4.04 29.46
C GLN A 184 -24.19 -4.24 29.40
N LYS A 185 -23.73 -5.46 29.09
CA LYS A 185 -22.30 -5.76 28.96
C LYS A 185 -21.67 -4.98 27.80
N VAL A 186 -22.36 -4.89 26.66
CA VAL A 186 -21.87 -4.18 25.48
C VAL A 186 -21.90 -2.67 25.68
N GLU A 187 -22.95 -2.13 26.30
CA GLU A 187 -23.01 -0.71 26.66
C GLU A 187 -21.91 -0.32 27.66
N ALA A 188 -21.61 -1.19 28.63
CA ALA A 188 -20.51 -0.98 29.58
C ALA A 188 -19.14 -1.06 28.91
N GLN A 189 -18.96 -1.96 27.94
CA GLN A 189 -17.72 -2.09 27.18
C GLN A 189 -17.53 -0.95 26.17
N GLY A 190 -18.62 -0.47 25.57
CA GLY A 190 -18.61 0.51 24.47
C GLY A 190 -17.66 0.12 23.35
N GLY A 191 -16.96 1.10 22.80
CA GLY A 191 -15.94 0.88 21.75
C GLY A 191 -14.62 0.30 22.26
N ASN A 192 -14.47 -0.01 23.55
CA ASN A 192 -13.18 -0.46 24.10
C ASN A 192 -12.73 -1.84 23.59
N GLY A 193 -13.65 -2.62 23.00
CA GLY A 193 -13.34 -3.91 22.36
C GLY A 193 -12.51 -3.81 21.08
N GLY A 194 -12.51 -2.65 20.41
CA GLY A 194 -11.88 -2.51 19.10
C GLY A 194 -12.68 -3.15 17.99
N VAL A 195 -12.06 -3.24 16.82
CA VAL A 195 -12.58 -3.96 15.66
C VAL A 195 -11.58 -5.00 15.19
N THR A 196 -12.06 -6.12 14.67
CA THR A 196 -11.24 -7.09 13.96
C THR A 196 -10.60 -6.40 12.76
N TRP A 197 -9.26 -6.43 12.72
CA TRP A 197 -8.44 -5.75 11.74
C TRP A 197 -7.54 -6.72 10.98
N VAL A 198 -6.56 -6.19 10.24
CA VAL A 198 -5.64 -6.96 9.38
C VAL A 198 -5.10 -8.20 10.09
N GLY A 199 -5.25 -9.37 9.45
CA GLY A 199 -4.79 -10.64 10.00
C GLY A 199 -5.64 -11.20 11.16
N GLY A 200 -6.81 -10.61 11.43
CA GLY A 200 -7.80 -11.11 12.39
C GLY A 200 -7.63 -10.64 13.84
N ASN A 201 -6.64 -9.79 14.13
CA ASN A 201 -6.42 -9.26 15.48
C ASN A 201 -7.32 -8.04 15.76
N GLN A 202 -7.71 -7.83 17.02
CA GLN A 202 -8.46 -6.64 17.44
C GLN A 202 -7.54 -5.40 17.46
N ALA A 203 -8.04 -4.27 16.93
CA ALA A 203 -7.35 -2.99 16.92
C ALA A 203 -8.29 -1.82 17.23
N GLY A 204 -7.71 -0.70 17.70
CA GLY A 204 -8.43 0.54 18.00
C GLY A 204 -9.08 0.60 19.39
N GLY A 205 -9.25 -0.53 20.07
CA GLY A 205 -9.80 -0.61 21.43
C GLY A 205 -8.83 -0.16 22.53
N SER A 206 -9.26 -0.30 23.78
CA SER A 206 -8.45 0.08 24.96
C SER A 206 -7.26 -0.88 25.11
N GLY A 207 -6.05 -0.34 25.23
CA GLY A 207 -4.81 -1.14 25.30
C GLY A 207 -4.42 -1.84 23.99
N GLN A 208 -5.12 -1.55 22.89
CA GLN A 208 -4.82 -2.10 21.57
C GLN A 208 -4.06 -1.09 20.71
N LYS A 209 -3.39 -1.59 19.66
CA LYS A 209 -2.76 -0.71 18.66
C LYS A 209 -3.83 0.10 17.93
N PRO A 210 -3.57 1.38 17.60
CA PRO A 210 -4.48 2.15 16.77
C PRO A 210 -4.60 1.52 15.38
N ILE A 211 -5.75 1.72 14.74
CA ILE A 211 -6.02 1.25 13.38
C ILE A 211 -5.31 2.21 12.43
N GLN A 212 -4.21 1.77 11.81
CA GLN A 212 -3.47 2.59 10.83
C GLN A 212 -3.97 2.23 9.44
N ILE A 213 -4.86 3.03 8.86
CA ILE A 213 -5.55 2.68 7.61
C ILE A 213 -4.55 2.55 6.46
N VAL A 214 -3.67 3.53 6.24
CA VAL A 214 -2.73 3.49 5.11
C VAL A 214 -1.62 2.47 5.39
N GLY A 215 -1.02 2.53 6.57
CA GLY A 215 0.10 1.69 6.95
C GLY A 215 -0.24 0.20 7.01
N ASP A 216 -1.31 -0.19 7.69
CA ASP A 216 -1.65 -1.61 7.88
C ASP A 216 -2.16 -2.26 6.60
N VAL A 217 -2.95 -1.53 5.80
CA VAL A 217 -3.42 -2.00 4.49
C VAL A 217 -2.24 -2.18 3.53
N THR A 218 -1.25 -1.28 3.57
CA THR A 218 -0.05 -1.41 2.74
C THR A 218 0.79 -2.63 3.17
N LYS A 219 0.95 -2.88 4.48
CA LYS A 219 1.62 -4.10 4.98
C LYS A 219 0.89 -5.36 4.54
N ALA A 220 -0.44 -5.37 4.67
CA ALA A 220 -1.29 -6.48 4.24
C ALA A 220 -1.12 -6.75 2.75
N GLY A 221 -1.22 -5.71 1.93
CA GLY A 221 -1.03 -5.79 0.48
C GLY A 221 0.35 -6.28 0.07
N TYR A 222 1.39 -5.84 0.78
CA TYR A 222 2.77 -6.29 0.54
C TYR A 222 2.86 -7.80 0.78
N ASN A 223 2.31 -8.29 1.88
CA ASN A 223 2.33 -9.70 2.22
C ASN A 223 1.49 -10.54 1.25
N LEU A 224 0.28 -10.08 0.90
CA LEU A 224 -0.60 -10.76 -0.04
C LEU A 224 0.03 -10.90 -1.43
N LEU A 225 0.69 -9.86 -1.94
CA LEU A 225 1.40 -9.91 -3.22
C LEU A 225 2.65 -10.81 -3.21
N ASN A 226 3.18 -11.11 -2.02
CA ASN A 226 4.29 -12.04 -1.83
C ASN A 226 3.84 -13.43 -1.35
N ASN A 227 2.54 -13.74 -1.38
CA ASN A 227 1.96 -15.00 -0.90
C ASN A 227 2.32 -15.33 0.56
N ARG A 228 2.21 -14.33 1.44
CA ARG A 228 2.48 -14.42 2.88
C ARG A 228 1.24 -14.05 3.69
N PRO A 229 1.15 -14.48 4.97
CA PRO A 229 0.10 -14.04 5.87
C PRO A 229 0.07 -12.51 6.01
N ALA A 230 -1.11 -11.90 6.00
CA ALA A 230 -1.28 -10.44 5.96
C ALA A 230 -0.52 -9.69 7.07
N GLY A 231 -0.40 -10.29 8.26
CA GLY A 231 0.27 -9.69 9.42
C GLY A 231 1.75 -10.04 9.61
N ASP A 232 2.41 -10.73 8.67
CA ASP A 232 3.81 -11.13 8.82
C ASP A 232 4.75 -9.91 8.72
N PRO A 233 5.57 -9.61 9.76
CA PRO A 233 6.46 -8.45 9.75
C PRO A 233 7.84 -8.72 9.13
N SER A 234 8.18 -9.97 8.81
CA SER A 234 9.57 -10.35 8.49
C SER A 234 10.03 -9.85 7.10
N ALA A 235 11.34 -9.66 6.95
CA ALA A 235 11.98 -9.23 5.71
C ALA A 235 12.00 -10.36 4.68
N ILE A 236 11.91 -10.02 3.39
CA ILE A 236 12.11 -10.95 2.28
C ILE A 236 13.52 -10.75 1.73
N ASN A 237 14.35 -11.80 1.81
CA ASN A 237 15.67 -11.78 1.20
C ASN A 237 15.56 -11.76 -0.33
N LYS A 238 16.50 -11.08 -1.00
CA LYS A 238 16.53 -10.96 -2.47
C LYS A 238 16.54 -12.32 -3.18
N ASP A 239 17.19 -13.33 -2.60
CA ASP A 239 17.25 -14.68 -3.17
C ASP A 239 15.88 -15.39 -3.13
N THR A 240 15.07 -15.12 -2.10
CA THR A 240 13.73 -15.69 -1.92
C THR A 240 12.68 -14.92 -2.71
N CYS A 241 12.96 -13.66 -3.06
CA CYS A 241 12.08 -12.77 -3.80
C CYS A 241 11.80 -13.25 -5.25
N LYS A 242 12.62 -14.15 -5.82
CA LYS A 242 12.43 -14.73 -7.17
C LYS A 242 12.12 -13.70 -8.25
N ASN A 243 12.79 -12.54 -8.20
CA ASN A 243 12.59 -11.39 -9.10
C ASN A 243 11.18 -10.73 -9.04
N GLY A 244 10.49 -10.86 -7.91
CA GLY A 244 9.22 -10.20 -7.63
C GLY A 244 9.39 -8.68 -7.48
N LEU A 245 8.55 -7.91 -8.19
CA LEU A 245 8.65 -6.44 -8.20
C LEU A 245 8.50 -5.80 -6.80
N VAL A 246 7.61 -6.35 -5.96
CA VAL A 246 7.31 -5.80 -4.63
C VAL A 246 8.48 -5.95 -3.65
N CYS A 247 9.01 -7.17 -3.52
CA CYS A 247 10.10 -7.47 -2.60
C CYS A 247 11.47 -6.94 -3.06
N ASN A 248 11.65 -6.70 -4.37
CA ASN A 248 12.83 -6.00 -4.90
C ASN A 248 12.81 -4.50 -4.57
N THR A 249 11.63 -3.90 -4.45
CA THR A 249 11.48 -2.46 -4.15
C THR A 249 11.52 -2.17 -2.66
N TRP A 250 10.84 -2.99 -1.84
CA TRP A 250 10.86 -2.89 -0.38
C TRP A 250 11.24 -4.25 0.22
N SER A 251 12.24 -4.25 1.08
CA SER A 251 12.73 -5.46 1.74
C SER A 251 11.79 -5.95 2.84
N THR A 252 11.03 -5.03 3.44
CA THR A 252 10.07 -5.31 4.52
C THR A 252 8.71 -4.68 4.23
N PRO A 253 7.62 -5.24 4.80
CA PRO A 253 6.31 -4.59 4.77
C PRO A 253 6.31 -3.23 5.49
N ALA A 254 7.21 -3.04 6.48
CA ALA A 254 7.35 -1.77 7.19
C ALA A 254 7.92 -0.66 6.28
N GLU A 255 8.87 -0.97 5.41
CA GLU A 255 9.41 -0.01 4.42
C GLU A 255 8.32 0.42 3.43
N ALA A 256 7.51 -0.52 2.94
CA ALA A 256 6.40 -0.20 2.05
C ALA A 256 5.38 0.73 2.73
N ALA A 257 5.04 0.44 3.99
CA ALA A 257 4.14 1.29 4.78
C ALA A 257 4.75 2.67 5.11
N ALA A 258 6.06 2.75 5.37
CA ALA A 258 6.74 4.02 5.58
C ALA A 258 6.71 4.90 4.32
N PHE A 259 6.90 4.30 3.14
CA PHE A 259 6.74 5.01 1.88
C PHE A 259 5.29 5.49 1.68
N ALA A 260 4.30 4.61 1.91
CA ALA A 260 2.88 4.94 1.78
C ALA A 260 2.45 6.10 2.68
N THR A 261 2.79 6.00 3.98
CA THR A 261 2.45 7.01 4.98
C THR A 261 3.16 8.33 4.74
N ARG A 262 4.36 8.29 4.16
CA ARG A 262 5.08 9.50 3.79
C ARG A 262 4.44 10.22 2.59
N VAL A 263 3.98 9.48 1.58
CA VAL A 263 3.32 10.08 0.40
C VAL A 263 1.92 10.59 0.76
N LEU A 264 1.09 9.69 1.30
CA LEU A 264 -0.36 9.89 1.45
C LEU A 264 -0.75 10.46 2.83
N GLY A 265 0.14 10.32 3.81
CA GLY A 265 -0.18 10.55 5.21
C GLY A 265 -0.77 9.29 5.85
N GLU A 266 -1.28 9.47 7.07
CA GLU A 266 -1.91 8.39 7.83
C GLU A 266 -3.19 8.89 8.49
N LYS A 267 -4.20 8.04 8.53
CA LYS A 267 -5.41 8.23 9.33
C LYS A 267 -5.45 7.11 10.36
N GLN A 268 -5.12 7.45 11.60
CA GLN A 268 -5.23 6.53 12.72
C GLN A 268 -6.63 6.65 13.35
N GLN A 269 -7.27 5.50 13.56
CA GLN A 269 -8.59 5.43 14.17
C GLN A 269 -8.55 4.62 15.46
N GLN A 270 -9.26 5.09 16.47
CA GLN A 270 -9.44 4.42 17.74
C GLN A 270 -10.91 4.47 18.18
N THR A 271 -11.35 3.41 18.83
CA THR A 271 -12.74 3.21 19.27
C THR A 271 -12.90 3.31 20.78
N CYS A 272 -11.81 3.21 21.55
CA CYS A 272 -11.80 3.36 23.00
C CYS A 272 -12.43 4.67 23.50
N ASN A 273 -13.11 4.64 24.64
CA ASN A 273 -13.86 5.80 25.14
C ASN A 273 -12.95 6.97 25.57
N ASP A 274 -11.81 6.65 26.19
CA ASP A 274 -10.88 7.63 26.77
C ASP A 274 -9.64 7.89 25.90
N CYS A 275 -9.77 7.79 24.57
CA CYS A 275 -8.64 7.94 23.64
C CYS A 275 -8.97 8.89 22.49
N PRO A 276 -7.95 9.49 21.84
CA PRO A 276 -8.17 10.32 20.65
C PRO A 276 -8.74 9.45 19.52
N LYS A 277 -10.01 9.68 19.19
CA LYS A 277 -10.76 8.84 18.23
C LYS A 277 -10.13 8.84 16.83
N THR A 278 -9.59 9.98 16.41
CA THR A 278 -8.95 10.13 15.11
C THR A 278 -7.69 10.95 15.27
N VAL A 279 -6.57 10.41 14.79
CA VAL A 279 -5.28 11.12 14.71
C VAL A 279 -4.81 11.05 13.26
N THR A 280 -4.59 12.21 12.65
CA THR A 280 -4.15 12.30 11.26
C THR A 280 -2.72 12.80 11.19
N ALA A 281 -1.93 12.18 10.30
CA ALA A 281 -0.62 12.66 9.90
C ALA A 281 -0.67 13.06 8.43
N ALA A 282 -0.19 14.26 8.09
CA ALA A 282 -0.17 14.72 6.71
C ALA A 282 0.97 14.04 5.93
N GLY A 283 0.66 13.65 4.69
CA GLY A 283 1.68 13.23 3.73
C GLY A 283 2.43 14.43 3.15
N VAL A 284 3.66 14.18 2.67
CA VAL A 284 4.47 15.19 1.99
C VAL A 284 4.29 15.16 0.46
N GLY A 285 3.59 14.15 -0.08
CA GLY A 285 3.46 13.91 -1.51
C GLY A 285 4.71 13.30 -2.16
N LEU A 286 4.67 13.18 -3.48
CA LEU A 286 5.69 12.60 -4.34
C LEU A 286 6.80 13.59 -4.68
N THR A 287 6.52 14.88 -4.80
CA THR A 287 7.52 15.88 -5.24
C THR A 287 8.73 15.96 -4.31
N PRO A 288 8.61 16.01 -2.97
CA PRO A 288 9.77 16.00 -2.08
C PRO A 288 10.57 14.70 -2.17
N LEU A 289 9.89 13.57 -2.39
CA LEU A 289 10.55 12.28 -2.55
C LEU A 289 11.35 12.19 -3.85
N ILE A 290 10.89 12.84 -4.93
CA ILE A 290 11.65 12.95 -6.18
C ILE A 290 12.94 13.74 -5.94
N GLN A 291 12.90 14.81 -5.15
CA GLN A 291 14.10 15.58 -4.82
C GLN A 291 15.11 14.76 -4.00
N GLU A 292 14.64 14.03 -2.98
CA GLU A 292 15.52 13.15 -2.18
C GLU A 292 16.12 12.01 -3.02
N ALA A 293 15.32 11.42 -3.90
CA ALA A 293 15.79 10.44 -4.85
C ALA A 293 16.82 11.06 -5.80
N TYR A 294 16.59 12.28 -6.29
CA TYR A 294 17.54 13.00 -7.15
C TYR A 294 18.89 13.18 -6.47
N ASP A 295 18.91 13.69 -5.24
CA ASP A 295 20.16 13.93 -4.52
C ASP A 295 20.93 12.62 -4.32
N THR A 296 20.22 11.54 -3.94
CA THR A 296 20.79 10.20 -3.76
C THR A 296 21.35 9.62 -5.07
N LYS A 297 20.58 9.72 -6.17
CA LYS A 297 20.97 9.19 -7.48
C LYS A 297 22.12 9.99 -8.08
N LEU A 298 22.13 11.30 -7.89
CA LEU A 298 23.21 12.17 -8.35
C LEU A 298 24.52 11.84 -7.62
N GLU A 299 24.49 11.68 -6.30
CA GLU A 299 25.69 11.29 -5.53
C GLU A 299 26.24 9.92 -6.00
N ALA A 300 25.35 8.95 -6.22
CA ALA A 300 25.73 7.64 -6.75
C ALA A 300 26.38 7.75 -8.15
N LEU A 301 25.78 8.55 -9.03
CA LEU A 301 26.29 8.78 -10.39
C LEU A 301 27.64 9.53 -10.39
N GLN A 302 27.78 10.57 -9.57
CA GLN A 302 29.05 11.31 -9.43
C GLN A 302 30.17 10.41 -8.91
N GLY A 303 29.88 9.52 -7.96
CA GLY A 303 30.85 8.53 -7.48
C GLY A 303 31.34 7.59 -8.59
N LEU A 304 30.48 7.24 -9.54
CA LEU A 304 30.82 6.42 -10.71
C LEU A 304 31.62 7.22 -11.75
N LEU A 305 31.24 8.47 -12.03
CA LEU A 305 31.89 9.33 -13.02
C LEU A 305 33.30 9.72 -12.60
N ASN A 306 33.50 10.10 -11.33
CA ASN A 306 34.79 10.52 -10.79
C ASN A 306 35.71 9.33 -10.43
N GLY A 307 35.23 8.09 -10.59
CA GLY A 307 35.99 6.87 -10.31
C GLY A 307 36.17 6.55 -8.82
N THR A 308 35.53 7.29 -7.91
CA THR A 308 35.56 7.01 -6.46
C THR A 308 34.88 5.68 -6.13
N LYS A 309 33.88 5.27 -6.92
CA LYS A 309 33.22 3.97 -6.83
C LYS A 309 33.48 3.16 -8.11
N PRO A 310 33.89 1.88 -8.00
CA PRO A 310 34.04 1.02 -9.16
C PRO A 310 32.68 0.74 -9.81
N MET A 311 32.66 0.55 -11.13
CA MET A 311 31.44 0.26 -11.92
C MET A 311 30.98 -1.20 -11.76
N THR A 312 30.74 -1.61 -10.52
CA THR A 312 30.13 -2.89 -10.13
C THR A 312 28.62 -2.85 -10.36
N ALA A 313 27.98 -4.03 -10.49
CA ALA A 313 26.53 -4.10 -10.65
C ALA A 313 25.76 -3.41 -9.51
N GLU A 314 26.26 -3.51 -8.28
CA GLU A 314 25.67 -2.87 -7.11
C GLU A 314 25.72 -1.33 -7.19
N ASN A 315 26.88 -0.76 -7.54
CA ASN A 315 27.04 0.69 -7.65
C ASN A 315 26.25 1.26 -8.85
N LEU A 316 26.19 0.53 -9.96
CA LEU A 316 25.37 0.90 -11.11
C LEU A 316 23.87 0.88 -10.75
N ASN A 317 23.41 -0.17 -10.06
CA ASN A 317 22.03 -0.26 -9.59
C ASN A 317 21.67 0.87 -8.61
N ALA A 318 22.61 1.30 -7.76
CA ALA A 318 22.40 2.43 -6.85
C ALA A 318 22.08 3.73 -7.62
N ALA A 319 22.71 3.96 -8.78
CA ALA A 319 22.46 5.10 -9.66
C ALA A 319 21.30 4.88 -10.66
N SER A 320 20.67 3.70 -10.66
CA SER A 320 19.63 3.28 -11.62
C SER A 320 18.21 3.31 -11.03
N SER A 321 17.19 3.21 -11.89
CA SER A 321 15.84 2.74 -11.53
C SER A 321 15.54 1.41 -12.24
N THR A 322 14.37 0.82 -12.00
CA THR A 322 14.03 -0.47 -12.64
C THR A 322 13.81 -0.29 -14.15
N SER A 323 13.16 0.78 -14.56
CA SER A 323 12.92 1.15 -15.97
C SER A 323 14.07 1.90 -16.62
N MET A 324 14.91 2.58 -15.84
CA MET A 324 16.08 3.32 -16.35
C MET A 324 17.36 2.80 -15.72
N PRO A 325 17.86 1.63 -16.17
CA PRO A 325 19.15 1.12 -15.74
C PRO A 325 20.27 2.04 -16.24
N VAL A 326 21.14 2.50 -15.36
CA VAL A 326 22.39 3.18 -15.72
C VAL A 326 23.45 2.11 -15.97
N THR A 327 23.77 1.89 -17.23
CA THR A 327 24.76 0.89 -17.65
C THR A 327 26.17 1.44 -17.63
N ARG A 328 27.16 0.54 -17.64
CA ARG A 328 28.58 0.91 -17.78
C ARG A 328 28.85 1.73 -19.06
N GLY A 329 28.13 1.43 -20.14
CA GLY A 329 28.26 2.16 -21.40
C GLY A 329 27.83 3.61 -21.26
N VAL A 330 26.69 3.86 -20.61
CA VAL A 330 26.23 5.22 -20.30
C VAL A 330 27.21 5.98 -19.42
N VAL A 331 27.76 5.35 -18.37
CA VAL A 331 28.74 6.02 -17.50
C VAL A 331 30.01 6.39 -18.28
N ARG A 332 30.52 5.51 -19.14
CA ARG A 332 31.70 5.82 -19.98
C ARG A 332 31.40 6.91 -21.00
N ALA A 333 30.25 6.86 -21.66
CA ALA A 333 29.83 7.90 -22.60
C ALA A 333 29.74 9.26 -21.90
N LEU A 334 29.22 9.31 -20.67
CA LEU A 334 29.19 10.53 -19.87
C LEU A 334 30.58 11.01 -19.44
N GLN A 335 31.52 10.11 -19.15
CA GLN A 335 32.91 10.47 -18.83
C GLN A 335 33.64 11.11 -20.01
N ASP A 336 33.30 10.73 -21.23
CA ASP A 336 33.90 11.27 -22.46
C ASP A 336 33.26 12.63 -22.88
N GLU A 337 32.14 13.01 -22.27
CA GLU A 337 31.42 14.25 -22.58
C GLU A 337 31.99 15.49 -21.90
N ARG A 338 32.01 16.62 -22.62
CA ARG A 338 32.55 17.89 -22.08
C ARG A 338 31.63 18.48 -21.01
N ASP A 339 30.32 18.31 -21.17
CA ASP A 339 29.27 18.82 -20.27
C ASP A 339 28.78 17.75 -19.28
N GLN A 340 29.69 16.87 -18.83
CA GLN A 340 29.36 15.71 -18.00
C GLN A 340 28.52 16.04 -16.75
N ASP A 341 28.78 17.16 -16.05
CA ASP A 341 28.03 17.51 -14.83
C ASP A 341 26.57 17.86 -15.15
N LEU A 342 26.34 18.59 -16.24
CA LEU A 342 24.99 18.95 -16.67
C LEU A 342 24.21 17.70 -17.11
N LEU A 343 24.84 16.84 -17.91
CA LEU A 343 24.23 15.60 -18.39
C LEU A 343 23.99 14.61 -17.24
N ALA A 344 24.91 14.53 -16.27
CA ALA A 344 24.75 13.71 -15.07
C ALA A 344 23.58 14.19 -14.20
N ARG A 345 23.46 15.50 -13.97
CA ARG A 345 22.30 16.08 -13.26
C ARG A 345 21.01 15.79 -14.02
N ARG A 346 21.01 15.90 -15.35
CA ARG A 346 19.82 15.60 -16.14
C ARG A 346 19.43 14.13 -16.03
N LEU A 347 20.38 13.21 -16.21
CA LEU A 347 20.15 11.77 -16.08
C LEU A 347 19.66 11.41 -14.67
N ALA A 348 20.29 11.93 -13.63
CA ALA A 348 19.86 11.72 -12.25
C ALA A 348 18.42 12.19 -12.01
N SER A 349 18.01 13.32 -12.61
CA SER A 349 16.63 13.83 -12.51
C SER A 349 15.60 12.91 -13.17
N GLU A 350 15.95 12.31 -14.31
CA GLU A 350 15.07 11.39 -15.03
C GLU A 350 14.98 10.03 -14.33
N VAL A 351 16.11 9.51 -13.84
CA VAL A 351 16.16 8.27 -13.06
C VAL A 351 15.42 8.41 -11.73
N ALA A 352 15.58 9.53 -11.02
CA ALA A 352 14.90 9.77 -9.74
C ALA A 352 13.38 9.85 -9.90
N LEU A 353 12.93 10.55 -10.95
CA LEU A 353 11.53 10.58 -11.31
C LEU A 353 11.01 9.17 -11.62
N ALA A 354 11.73 8.41 -12.44
CA ALA A 354 11.35 7.05 -12.81
C ALA A 354 11.24 6.15 -11.56
N ASP A 355 12.23 6.21 -10.66
CA ASP A 355 12.25 5.44 -9.41
C ASP A 355 11.02 5.75 -8.52
N VAL A 356 10.69 7.03 -8.33
CA VAL A 356 9.52 7.42 -7.51
C VAL A 356 8.21 7.05 -8.18
N LEU A 357 8.08 7.23 -9.50
CA LEU A 357 6.87 6.83 -10.24
C LEU A 357 6.65 5.32 -10.18
N GLU A 358 7.71 4.52 -10.30
CA GLU A 358 7.64 3.06 -10.15
C GLU A 358 7.15 2.66 -8.76
N LYS A 359 7.77 3.22 -7.71
CA LYS A 359 7.36 3.00 -6.32
C LYS A 359 5.91 3.40 -6.09
N SER A 360 5.44 4.48 -6.73
CA SER A 360 4.07 4.99 -6.61
C SER A 360 3.04 4.08 -7.28
N LEU A 361 3.33 3.61 -8.51
CA LEU A 361 2.49 2.65 -9.22
C LEU A 361 2.45 1.31 -8.50
N LEU A 362 3.59 0.90 -7.93
CA LEU A 362 3.67 -0.30 -7.12
C LEU A 362 2.87 -0.15 -5.82
N LEU A 363 2.98 0.99 -5.14
CA LEU A 363 2.20 1.32 -3.94
C LEU A 363 0.70 1.23 -4.22
N GLN A 364 0.23 1.77 -5.34
CA GLN A 364 -1.16 1.66 -5.75
C GLN A 364 -1.61 0.19 -5.85
N ARG A 365 -0.82 -0.66 -6.51
CA ARG A 365 -1.10 -2.10 -6.61
C ARG A 365 -1.11 -2.77 -5.24
N THR A 366 -0.16 -2.43 -4.38
CA THR A 366 -0.06 -2.92 -3.01
C THR A 366 -1.28 -2.53 -2.19
N MET A 367 -1.70 -1.27 -2.21
CA MET A 367 -2.90 -0.82 -1.49
C MET A 367 -4.18 -1.46 -2.02
N LEU A 368 -4.31 -1.63 -3.34
CA LEU A 368 -5.44 -2.36 -3.95
C LEU A 368 -5.46 -3.85 -3.62
N ALA A 369 -4.31 -4.46 -3.37
CA ALA A 369 -4.23 -5.83 -2.86
C ALA A 369 -4.61 -5.88 -1.37
N GLY A 370 -4.12 -4.92 -0.59
CA GLY A 370 -4.43 -4.80 0.84
C GLY A 370 -5.90 -4.53 1.12
N SER A 371 -6.58 -3.75 0.28
CA SER A 371 -8.03 -3.50 0.40
C SER A 371 -8.88 -4.75 0.15
N LYS A 372 -8.29 -5.79 -0.45
CA LYS A 372 -8.90 -7.11 -0.64
C LYS A 372 -8.58 -8.09 0.48
N GLU A 373 -7.78 -7.70 1.48
CA GLU A 373 -7.65 -8.49 2.70
C GLU A 373 -9.03 -8.58 3.35
N PRO A 374 -9.51 -9.77 3.74
CA PRO A 374 -10.93 -9.94 4.00
C PRO A 374 -11.45 -9.20 5.26
N ASN A 375 -10.61 -8.88 6.25
CA ASN A 375 -10.98 -8.01 7.40
C ASN A 375 -11.05 -6.54 7.00
N VAL A 376 -10.19 -6.08 6.09
CA VAL A 376 -10.26 -4.74 5.51
C VAL A 376 -11.46 -4.61 4.56
N ALA A 377 -11.67 -5.59 3.68
CA ALA A 377 -12.73 -5.59 2.68
C ALA A 377 -14.13 -5.65 3.31
N ALA A 378 -14.27 -6.31 4.46
CA ALA A 378 -15.52 -6.33 5.23
C ALA A 378 -15.83 -4.99 5.92
N ASN A 379 -14.88 -4.04 5.94
CA ASN A 379 -15.02 -2.75 6.58
C ASN A 379 -15.15 -1.62 5.55
N ASN A 380 -16.39 -1.18 5.33
CA ASN A 380 -16.70 -0.12 4.37
C ASN A 380 -15.98 1.21 4.66
N LEU A 381 -15.74 1.56 5.92
CA LEU A 381 -15.02 2.80 6.29
C LEU A 381 -13.55 2.76 5.84
N ALA A 382 -12.92 1.60 6.01
CA ALA A 382 -11.55 1.36 5.55
C ALA A 382 -11.48 1.44 4.02
N VAL A 383 -12.36 0.71 3.32
CA VAL A 383 -12.40 0.66 1.86
C VAL A 383 -12.65 2.05 1.26
N GLN A 384 -13.58 2.83 1.80
CA GLN A 384 -13.83 4.20 1.35
C GLN A 384 -12.60 5.09 1.52
N THR A 385 -11.94 5.01 2.68
CA THR A 385 -10.72 5.79 2.93
C THR A 385 -9.60 5.39 1.97
N ILE A 386 -9.38 4.09 1.76
CA ILE A 386 -8.35 3.59 0.84
C ILE A 386 -8.64 4.01 -0.61
N ASN A 387 -9.91 3.96 -1.04
CA ASN A 387 -10.31 4.40 -2.38
C ASN A 387 -10.01 5.89 -2.58
N GLN A 388 -10.34 6.74 -1.59
CA GLN A 388 -10.00 8.15 -1.65
C GLN A 388 -8.48 8.36 -1.77
N GLN A 389 -7.69 7.70 -0.92
CA GLN A 389 -6.22 7.80 -0.94
C GLN A 389 -5.62 7.29 -2.27
N SER A 390 -6.21 6.25 -2.87
CA SER A 390 -5.81 5.74 -4.18
C SER A 390 -6.13 6.73 -5.30
N THR A 391 -7.27 7.41 -5.25
CA THR A 391 -7.62 8.49 -6.18
C THR A 391 -6.69 9.69 -6.03
N ASP A 392 -6.37 10.10 -4.80
CA ASP A 392 -5.44 11.19 -4.53
C ASP A 392 -4.05 10.88 -5.10
N LEU A 393 -3.55 9.64 -4.89
CA LEU A 393 -2.29 9.16 -5.48
C LEU A 393 -2.31 9.18 -7.01
N GLN A 394 -3.41 8.74 -7.63
CA GLN A 394 -3.57 8.77 -9.10
C GLN A 394 -3.49 10.19 -9.63
N GLN A 395 -4.15 11.13 -8.96
CA GLN A 395 -4.16 12.53 -9.36
C GLN A 395 -2.76 13.14 -9.22
N GLU A 396 -2.02 12.81 -8.16
CA GLU A 396 -0.66 13.27 -7.98
C GLU A 396 0.29 12.74 -9.07
N ILE A 397 0.19 11.45 -9.42
CA ILE A 397 0.94 10.85 -10.53
C ILE A 397 0.62 11.56 -11.87
N GLN A 398 -0.66 11.85 -12.12
CA GLN A 398 -1.09 12.56 -13.33
C GLN A 398 -0.55 14.00 -13.37
N ASN A 399 -0.57 14.70 -12.24
CA ASN A 399 -0.03 16.05 -12.12
C ASN A 399 1.47 16.09 -12.39
N LEU A 400 2.24 15.11 -11.87
CA LEU A 400 3.66 14.98 -12.16
C LEU A 400 3.93 14.76 -13.65
N LYS A 401 3.17 13.86 -14.29
CA LYS A 401 3.27 13.64 -15.73
C LYS A 401 3.00 14.92 -16.52
N LEU A 402 1.95 15.65 -16.15
CA LEU A 402 1.60 16.91 -16.79
C LEU A 402 2.70 17.97 -16.63
N ASP A 403 3.28 18.12 -15.44
CA ASP A 403 4.38 19.07 -15.20
C ASP A 403 5.60 18.75 -16.08
N LEU A 404 5.92 17.46 -16.24
CA LEU A 404 7.02 17.04 -17.10
C LEU A 404 6.77 17.30 -18.58
N ASP A 405 5.58 16.94 -19.07
CA ASP A 405 5.19 17.18 -20.46
C ASP A 405 5.20 18.69 -20.75
N MET A 406 4.70 19.52 -19.81
CA MET A 406 4.75 20.98 -19.91
C MET A 406 6.19 21.51 -19.94
N ARG A 407 7.07 21.05 -19.05
CA ARG A 407 8.49 21.46 -19.04
C ARG A 407 9.18 21.13 -20.35
N GLN A 408 8.94 19.95 -20.91
CA GLN A 408 9.51 19.56 -22.20
C GLN A 408 9.00 20.45 -23.34
N GLN A 409 7.70 20.75 -23.38
CA GLN A 409 7.12 21.62 -24.39
C GLN A 409 7.66 23.06 -24.29
N LEU A 410 7.74 23.61 -23.07
CA LEU A 410 8.26 24.96 -22.84
C LEU A 410 9.74 25.09 -23.22
N ALA A 411 10.56 24.08 -22.93
CA ALA A 411 11.97 24.05 -23.29
C ALA A 411 12.20 23.98 -24.82
N LYS A 412 11.33 23.28 -25.55
CA LYS A 412 11.41 23.13 -27.02
C LYS A 412 10.98 24.38 -27.79
N ASN A 413 10.21 25.28 -27.19
CA ASN A 413 9.70 26.47 -27.88
C ASN A 413 10.76 27.58 -27.97
N SER A 414 10.83 28.43 -26.95
CA SER A 414 11.59 29.69 -27.08
C SER A 414 13.11 29.50 -26.98
N PRO A 415 13.65 28.77 -25.99
CA PRO A 415 15.10 28.64 -25.85
C PRO A 415 15.74 27.87 -27.01
N MET A 416 15.14 26.75 -27.43
CA MET A 416 15.68 25.95 -28.54
C MET A 416 15.67 26.73 -29.85
N GLN A 417 14.58 27.43 -30.17
CA GLN A 417 14.53 28.26 -31.39
C GLN A 417 15.57 29.39 -31.39
N ILE A 418 15.87 29.99 -30.23
CA ILE A 418 16.92 31.02 -30.12
C ILE A 418 18.30 30.42 -30.43
N ILE A 419 18.61 29.25 -29.87
CA ILE A 419 19.87 28.54 -30.09
C ILE A 419 20.00 28.07 -31.55
N GLU A 420 18.93 27.49 -32.12
CA GLU A 420 18.90 27.07 -33.53
C GLU A 420 19.14 28.27 -34.46
N ARG A 421 18.51 29.42 -34.17
CA ARG A 421 18.72 30.65 -34.93
C ARG A 421 20.13 31.20 -34.78
N GLU A 422 20.77 31.04 -33.62
CA GLU A 422 22.18 31.39 -33.44
C GLU A 422 23.10 30.47 -34.25
N LYS A 423 22.92 29.14 -34.17
CA LYS A 423 23.68 28.17 -34.96
C LYS A 423 23.55 28.42 -36.46
N ALA A 424 22.32 28.63 -36.95
CA ALA A 424 22.08 28.97 -38.35
C ALA A 424 22.79 30.28 -38.77
N ARG A 425 22.83 31.30 -37.90
CA ARG A 425 23.61 32.52 -38.17
C ARG A 425 25.11 32.25 -38.19
N ALA A 426 25.63 31.44 -37.28
CA ALA A 426 27.05 31.10 -37.23
C ALA A 426 27.49 30.30 -38.46
N GLU A 427 26.69 29.33 -38.91
CA GLU A 427 26.93 28.55 -40.13
C GLU A 427 26.87 29.42 -41.40
N ASN A 428 25.85 30.28 -41.51
CA ASN A 428 25.75 31.24 -42.61
C ASN A 428 26.91 32.26 -42.61
N SER A 429 27.47 32.57 -41.43
CA SER A 429 28.62 33.47 -41.31
C SER A 429 29.95 32.80 -41.66
N ARG A 430 30.06 31.46 -41.60
CA ARG A 430 31.26 30.72 -42.02
C ARG A 430 31.48 30.74 -43.55
N GLY A 431 30.43 31.03 -44.33
CA GLY A 431 30.53 31.21 -45.78
C GLY A 431 30.96 32.62 -46.23
N VAL A 432 30.95 33.59 -45.32
CA VAL A 432 31.44 34.95 -45.61
C VAL A 432 32.93 34.98 -45.29
N LEU A 433 33.76 34.60 -46.26
CA LEU A 433 35.16 35.02 -46.29
C LEU A 433 35.16 36.55 -46.10
N ASN A 434 35.75 37.04 -45.01
CA ASN A 434 36.15 38.44 -44.88
C ASN A 434 37.24 38.73 -45.93
N GLY A 435 36.82 38.84 -47.19
CA GLY A 435 37.60 39.50 -48.21
C GLY A 435 37.61 40.97 -47.84
N ASP A 436 38.70 41.36 -47.20
CA ASP A 436 39.03 42.72 -46.78
C ASP A 436 38.57 43.73 -47.86
N PRO A 437 37.58 44.61 -47.58
CA PRO A 437 37.01 45.51 -48.59
C PRO A 437 38.05 46.48 -49.20
N GLU A 438 39.19 46.67 -48.54
CA GLU A 438 40.33 47.45 -49.04
C GLU A 438 40.97 46.81 -50.29
N THR A 439 41.16 45.49 -50.32
CA THR A 439 41.81 44.81 -51.46
C THR A 439 40.96 44.81 -52.73
N ARG A 440 39.63 44.80 -52.59
CA ARG A 440 38.70 44.82 -53.74
C ARG A 440 38.62 46.21 -54.39
N ARG A 441 38.87 47.30 -53.64
CA ARG A 441 38.96 48.67 -54.18
C ARG A 441 40.24 48.92 -54.96
N LEU A 442 41.39 48.42 -54.50
CA LEU A 442 42.67 48.53 -55.23
C LEU A 442 42.63 47.78 -56.57
N ASN A 443 42.04 46.58 -56.61
CA ASN A 443 41.89 45.82 -57.85
C ASN A 443 40.90 46.46 -58.85
N GLN A 444 39.87 47.18 -58.36
CA GLN A 444 38.95 47.95 -59.21
C GLN A 444 39.56 49.25 -59.74
N LEU A 445 40.56 49.81 -59.05
CA LEU A 445 41.29 51.00 -59.50
C LEU A 445 42.45 50.66 -60.47
N GLN A 446 42.97 49.43 -60.40
CA GLN A 446 44.03 48.93 -61.29
C GLN A 446 43.52 48.26 -62.55
N SER A 447 42.20 48.10 -62.72
CA SER A 447 41.63 47.58 -63.97
C SER A 447 41.66 48.68 -65.04
N PRO A 448 42.38 48.50 -66.17
CA PRO A 448 42.41 49.51 -67.22
C PRO A 448 41.01 49.66 -67.83
N LYS A 449 40.53 50.90 -67.96
CA LYS A 449 39.31 51.22 -68.69
C LYS A 449 39.48 50.85 -70.16
N THR A 450 38.83 49.78 -70.59
CA THR A 450 38.64 49.50 -72.02
C THR A 450 37.65 50.51 -72.57
N ASN A 451 38.16 51.54 -73.26
CA ASN A 451 37.35 52.43 -74.09
C ASN A 451 37.25 51.80 -75.48
N GLN A 452 36.07 51.25 -75.79
CA GLN A 452 35.34 51.14 -77.08
C GLN A 452 34.55 49.85 -77.15
#